data_AF-A0A954MFQ9-F1
#
_entry.id   AF-A0A954MFQ9-F1
#
_cell.length_a   1.000
_cell.length_b   1.000
_cell.length_c   1.000
_cell.angle_alpha   90.00
_cell.angle_beta   90.00
_cell.angle_gamma   90.00
#
_symmetry.space_group_name_H-M   'P 1'
#
loop_
_entity.id
_entity.type
_entity.pdbx_description
1 polymer ?
#
loop_
_entity_poly.entity_id
_entity_poly.type
_entity_poly.pdbx_seq_one_letter_code
_entity_poly.pdbx_strand_id
1 'polypeptide(L)'
;ISDWETLNVVEIKAENGSKFESHGDGSWLAVSDAPDKEVLTIVAESRGRSASSLRLEVLTHDSLPQKGPGRAGNGNFALGNIKVEAAARNKSDVPPAALEIASALATHQQNTDALSVTASIDDDPVSGWAVDVGGIGKDQAAVFEFAQPVTNENGFRWVITLRQQHPNTKHAIGRFRLSVGSKTQLQPSVGTDAADPAVAAALDQVKSGADRDSEAWKTAQQWFASTLPEWQAKRKAIDEHQVKGPGLTLAKVMVTSEGLPKMSHHADGRGFPHFYPETYILTRGDVHQKQSVASPGFLQVLMPGNSDERTWHVAAPDENSRTSFRRASLANWMTDVEHGAGSLVARVIVNRIWQHHFGRGLVASPNDFGVSGERPSHPELLDWLASDLVTHGWQLKRLHRMIMSSSVYMQSAEHDEQRAMKDRDNMLLWRWTPRRLEAEAVRDSMLAVSGKLDRTMYGPGTLDQNMTRRSVYFFIKRSQLIPQMMLFDWPEHLVSIGRRSTTTVAPQALMFMNSPQGRNFATAFSKRLRQNDSQAAIMEAFRLAFSRQPRPAELTSLTLFLEQQEAAYRQQQTSQPREAALVDMCQTLMSMNEFVYIE
;
A
#
# COMPACT_ATOMS: atom_id res chain seq x y z
N ILE A 1 -9.46 41.93 -0.83
CA ILE A 1 -10.53 42.00 -1.86
C ILE A 1 -9.81 42.31 -3.16
N SER A 2 -9.99 41.48 -4.20
CA SER A 2 -9.21 41.57 -5.44
C SER A 2 -9.35 42.94 -6.09
N ASP A 3 -8.27 43.45 -6.67
CA ASP A 3 -8.25 44.71 -7.43
C ASP A 3 -8.92 44.58 -8.81
N TRP A 4 -9.36 43.37 -9.17
CA TRP A 4 -9.97 43.01 -10.46
C TRP A 4 -11.39 42.47 -10.29
N GLU A 5 -12.31 42.96 -11.12
CA GLU A 5 -13.65 42.39 -11.31
C GLU A 5 -13.70 41.66 -12.66
N THR A 6 -13.89 40.33 -12.66
CA THR A 6 -14.07 39.55 -13.90
C THR A 6 -15.36 39.96 -14.59
N LEU A 7 -15.28 40.27 -15.89
CA LEU A 7 -16.42 40.68 -16.69
C LEU A 7 -17.35 39.49 -16.97
N ASN A 8 -18.65 39.71 -16.83
CA ASN A 8 -19.66 38.76 -17.27
C ASN A 8 -19.90 38.92 -18.77
N VAL A 9 -19.29 38.07 -19.59
CA VAL A 9 -19.47 38.11 -21.05
C VAL A 9 -20.88 37.64 -21.41
N VAL A 10 -21.60 38.51 -22.11
CA VAL A 10 -22.98 38.30 -22.56
C VAL A 10 -23.02 37.77 -23.99
N GLU A 11 -22.13 38.28 -24.85
CA GLU A 11 -22.10 37.91 -26.26
C GLU A 11 -20.67 37.98 -26.80
N ILE A 12 -20.31 37.03 -27.67
CA ILE A 12 -19.08 37.05 -28.46
C ILE A 12 -19.46 36.91 -29.92
N LYS A 13 -19.17 37.92 -30.73
CA LYS A 13 -19.34 37.89 -32.18
C LYS A 13 -17.98 37.81 -32.85
N ALA A 14 -17.75 36.74 -33.59
CA ALA A 14 -16.55 36.54 -34.41
C ALA A 14 -16.87 36.80 -35.89
N GLU A 15 -16.08 37.63 -36.56
CA GLU A 15 -16.29 37.93 -37.98
C GLU A 15 -15.88 36.77 -38.90
N ASN A 16 -14.84 36.02 -38.52
CA ASN A 16 -14.27 34.96 -39.36
C ASN A 16 -14.48 33.54 -38.78
N GLY A 17 -15.56 33.37 -38.01
CA GLY A 17 -16.11 32.05 -37.70
C GLY A 17 -15.57 31.34 -36.44
N SER A 18 -14.78 32.02 -35.60
CA SER A 18 -14.42 31.44 -34.29
C SER A 18 -15.64 31.21 -33.41
N LYS A 19 -15.73 30.02 -32.80
CA LYS A 19 -16.76 29.69 -31.80
C LYS A 19 -16.12 29.52 -30.43
N PHE A 20 -16.79 29.99 -29.37
CA PHE A 20 -16.28 29.97 -28.01
C PHE A 20 -17.25 29.30 -27.04
N GLU A 21 -16.71 28.56 -26.07
CA GLU A 21 -17.44 27.94 -24.97
C GLU A 21 -16.95 28.47 -23.62
N SER A 22 -17.87 28.66 -22.67
CA SER A 22 -17.55 29.12 -21.31
C SER A 22 -17.01 27.98 -20.45
N HIS A 23 -15.96 28.24 -19.68
CA HIS A 23 -15.25 27.24 -18.86
C HIS A 23 -15.48 27.38 -17.33
N GLY A 24 -16.49 28.13 -16.92
CA GLY A 24 -16.93 28.27 -15.51
C GLY A 24 -16.06 29.17 -14.63
N ASP A 25 -14.79 29.39 -14.97
CA ASP A 25 -13.86 30.30 -14.28
C ASP A 25 -13.84 31.73 -14.86
N GLY A 26 -14.92 32.09 -15.57
CA GLY A 26 -15.06 33.36 -16.31
C GLY A 26 -14.27 33.42 -17.62
N SER A 27 -13.54 32.37 -18.00
CA SER A 27 -12.84 32.31 -19.29
C SER A 27 -13.67 31.65 -20.40
N TRP A 28 -13.28 31.96 -21.64
CA TRP A 28 -13.90 31.46 -22.85
C TRP A 28 -12.85 30.80 -23.75
N LEU A 29 -13.09 29.55 -24.13
CA LEU A 29 -12.19 28.73 -24.95
C LEU A 29 -12.73 28.63 -26.38
N ALA A 30 -11.87 28.88 -27.37
CA ALA A 30 -12.19 28.64 -28.77
C ALA A 30 -12.28 27.13 -29.07
N VAL A 31 -13.38 26.70 -29.67
CA VAL A 31 -13.67 25.28 -29.96
C VAL A 31 -13.79 24.97 -31.46
N SER A 32 -13.61 25.97 -32.32
CA SER A 32 -13.56 25.79 -33.78
C SER A 32 -12.13 25.74 -34.32
N ASP A 33 -11.97 25.59 -35.63
CA ASP A 33 -10.68 25.75 -36.31
C ASP A 33 -10.22 27.22 -36.32
N ALA A 34 -8.91 27.43 -36.28
CA ALA A 34 -8.29 28.75 -36.25
C ALA A 34 -8.43 29.44 -37.62
N PRO A 35 -9.08 30.61 -37.70
CA PRO A 35 -9.14 31.38 -38.94
C PRO A 35 -7.81 32.06 -39.21
N ASP A 36 -7.54 32.42 -40.46
CA ASP A 36 -6.30 33.10 -40.83
C ASP A 36 -6.18 34.48 -40.16
N LYS A 37 -7.30 35.19 -40.04
CA LYS A 37 -7.46 36.47 -39.35
C LYS A 37 -8.76 36.46 -38.57
N GLU A 38 -8.86 37.24 -37.50
CA GLU A 38 -10.08 37.30 -36.70
C GLU A 38 -10.36 38.71 -36.17
N VAL A 39 -11.63 39.05 -36.04
CA VAL A 39 -12.09 40.22 -35.28
C VAL A 39 -13.19 39.74 -34.33
N LEU A 40 -12.92 39.86 -33.03
CA LEU A 40 -13.88 39.52 -31.99
C LEU A 40 -14.50 40.79 -31.45
N THR A 41 -15.83 40.87 -31.43
CA THR A 41 -16.58 41.88 -30.68
C THR A 41 -17.23 41.21 -29.49
N ILE A 42 -16.82 41.59 -28.29
CA ILE A 42 -17.23 40.98 -27.03
C ILE A 42 -18.08 41.99 -26.27
N VAL A 43 -19.33 41.62 -26.00
CA VAL A 43 -20.23 42.41 -25.15
C VAL A 43 -20.20 41.78 -23.75
N ALA A 44 -19.88 42.58 -22.74
CA ALA A 44 -19.79 42.11 -21.36
C ALA A 44 -20.35 43.12 -20.36
N GLU A 45 -20.62 42.69 -19.13
CA GLU A 45 -21.15 43.52 -18.06
C GLU A 45 -20.27 43.48 -16.81
N SER A 46 -20.19 44.61 -16.10
CA SER A 46 -19.65 44.69 -14.73
C SER A 46 -20.57 45.49 -13.81
N ARG A 47 -20.44 45.28 -12.50
CA ARG A 47 -21.20 45.97 -11.44
C ARG A 47 -20.40 47.08 -10.76
N GLY A 48 -19.07 47.09 -10.91
CA GLY A 48 -18.20 48.12 -10.37
C GLY A 48 -18.62 49.53 -10.80
N ARG A 49 -18.52 50.48 -9.87
CA ARG A 49 -18.95 51.88 -10.09
C ARG A 49 -17.89 52.75 -10.77
N SER A 50 -16.66 52.25 -10.87
CA SER A 50 -15.53 52.94 -11.48
C SER A 50 -14.61 51.92 -12.15
N ALA A 51 -14.04 52.28 -13.30
CA ALA A 51 -13.00 51.50 -13.95
C ALA A 51 -11.94 52.42 -14.55
N SER A 52 -10.68 52.06 -14.33
CA SER A 52 -9.49 52.77 -14.79
C SER A 52 -8.64 51.91 -15.73
N SER A 53 -8.90 50.61 -15.81
CA SER A 53 -8.18 49.69 -16.70
C SER A 53 -9.00 48.47 -17.10
N LEU A 54 -8.64 47.88 -18.25
CA LEU A 54 -9.08 46.57 -18.71
C LEU A 54 -7.91 45.59 -18.63
N ARG A 55 -8.13 44.40 -18.07
CA ARG A 55 -7.21 43.27 -18.13
C ARG A 55 -7.72 42.22 -19.09
N LEU A 56 -6.88 41.82 -20.04
CA LEU A 56 -7.06 40.67 -20.92
C LEU A 56 -6.08 39.58 -20.51
N GLU A 57 -6.60 38.47 -20.02
CA GLU A 57 -5.84 37.25 -19.79
C GLU A 57 -6.00 36.33 -21.02
N VAL A 58 -4.89 35.75 -21.47
CA VAL A 58 -4.84 34.73 -22.52
C VAL A 58 -4.25 33.46 -21.91
N LEU A 59 -5.08 32.42 -21.84
CA LEU A 59 -4.87 31.26 -20.97
C LEU A 59 -4.51 30.02 -21.79
N THR A 60 -3.70 29.17 -21.19
CA THR A 60 -3.33 27.86 -21.72
C THR A 60 -4.49 26.87 -21.59
N HIS A 61 -4.49 25.87 -22.48
CA HIS A 61 -5.41 24.75 -22.41
C HIS A 61 -4.83 23.53 -23.16
N ASP A 62 -5.14 22.32 -22.70
CA ASP A 62 -4.59 21.08 -23.29
C ASP A 62 -5.05 20.84 -24.74
N SER A 63 -6.17 21.43 -25.16
CA SER A 63 -6.66 21.35 -26.54
C SER A 63 -5.99 22.34 -27.50
N LEU A 64 -5.23 23.33 -26.98
CA LEU A 64 -4.58 24.34 -27.80
C LEU A 64 -3.19 23.87 -28.25
N PRO A 65 -2.71 24.31 -29.44
CA PRO A 65 -1.39 23.95 -29.94
C PRO A 65 -0.28 24.28 -28.92
N GLN A 66 0.66 23.35 -28.73
CA GLN A 66 1.76 23.46 -27.76
C GLN A 66 1.31 23.80 -26.32
N LYS A 67 0.03 23.57 -25.99
CA LYS A 67 -0.58 24.03 -24.74
C LYS A 67 -0.40 25.54 -24.52
N GLY A 68 -0.23 26.30 -25.59
CA GLY A 68 -0.04 27.75 -25.56
C GLY A 68 -1.36 28.51 -25.45
N PRO A 69 -1.29 29.84 -25.23
CA PRO A 69 -2.46 30.70 -25.15
C PRO A 69 -3.09 31.04 -26.51
N GLY A 70 -2.39 30.77 -27.62
CA GLY A 70 -2.83 31.05 -28.98
C GLY A 70 -3.08 29.80 -29.82
N ARG A 71 -3.61 30.02 -31.03
CA ARG A 71 -4.09 28.96 -31.93
C ARG A 71 -3.18 28.72 -33.14
N ALA A 72 -2.06 29.42 -33.24
CA ALA A 72 -1.02 29.11 -34.22
C ALA A 72 -0.38 27.76 -33.91
N GLY A 73 0.22 27.07 -34.88
CA GLY A 73 0.79 25.72 -34.68
C GLY A 73 1.86 25.62 -33.59
N ASN A 74 2.55 26.73 -33.29
CA ASN A 74 3.50 26.86 -32.18
C ASN A 74 2.87 27.31 -30.85
N GLY A 75 1.55 27.51 -30.80
CA GLY A 75 0.82 27.97 -29.61
C GLY A 75 0.76 29.49 -29.44
N ASN A 76 1.24 30.27 -30.42
CA ASN A 76 1.29 31.73 -30.35
C ASN A 76 -0.02 32.41 -30.82
N PHE A 77 -0.19 33.69 -30.48
CA PHE A 77 -1.22 34.58 -30.99
C PHE A 77 -0.63 35.94 -31.37
N ALA A 78 -1.40 36.78 -32.06
CA ALA A 78 -1.04 38.15 -32.39
C ALA A 78 -2.29 39.05 -32.27
N LEU A 79 -2.34 39.85 -31.20
CA LEU A 79 -3.39 40.85 -31.00
C LEU A 79 -2.95 42.17 -31.65
N GLY A 80 -3.45 42.46 -32.85
CA GLY A 80 -3.09 43.66 -33.59
C GLY A 80 -3.66 44.94 -32.98
N ASN A 81 -4.93 44.95 -32.59
CA ASN A 81 -5.53 46.12 -31.96
C ASN A 81 -6.62 45.74 -30.96
N ILE A 82 -6.74 46.51 -29.87
CA ILE A 82 -7.86 46.45 -28.93
C ILE A 82 -8.59 47.79 -28.86
N LYS A 83 -9.92 47.75 -28.97
CA LYS A 83 -10.80 48.89 -28.71
C LYS A 83 -11.74 48.56 -27.56
N VAL A 84 -11.95 49.54 -26.69
CA VAL A 84 -12.82 49.40 -25.52
C VAL A 84 -13.82 50.53 -25.54
N GLU A 85 -15.09 50.19 -25.48
CA GLU A 85 -16.19 51.14 -25.39
C GLU A 85 -17.06 50.79 -24.18
N ALA A 86 -17.63 51.81 -23.55
CA ALA A 86 -18.45 51.64 -22.35
C ALA A 86 -19.75 52.45 -22.42
N ALA A 87 -20.85 51.83 -21.97
CA ALA A 87 -22.14 52.46 -21.72
C ALA A 87 -22.64 52.12 -20.32
N ALA A 88 -23.64 52.85 -19.85
CA ALA A 88 -24.31 52.52 -18.60
C ALA A 88 -25.08 51.19 -18.74
N ARG A 89 -24.87 50.26 -17.81
CA ARG A 89 -25.47 48.92 -17.85
C ARG A 89 -27.00 48.90 -17.94
N ASN A 90 -27.66 49.89 -17.35
CA ASN A 90 -29.12 50.01 -17.31
C ASN A 90 -29.73 50.80 -18.48
N LYS A 91 -28.93 51.28 -19.44
CA LYS A 91 -29.39 52.06 -20.59
C LYS A 91 -28.90 51.45 -21.90
N SER A 92 -29.52 50.35 -22.30
CA SER A 92 -29.16 49.60 -23.52
C SER A 92 -29.32 50.38 -24.82
N ASP A 93 -30.12 51.47 -24.81
CA ASP A 93 -30.40 52.31 -25.99
C ASP A 93 -29.37 53.42 -26.21
N VAL A 94 -28.42 53.61 -25.28
CA VAL A 94 -27.33 54.58 -25.43
C VAL A 94 -26.13 53.88 -26.07
N PRO A 95 -25.61 54.37 -27.22
CA PRO A 95 -24.40 53.81 -27.82
C PRO A 95 -23.22 53.88 -26.84
N PRO A 96 -22.37 52.83 -26.77
CA PRO A 96 -21.18 52.86 -25.92
C PRO A 96 -20.20 53.92 -26.44
N ALA A 97 -19.57 54.62 -25.50
CA ALA A 97 -18.57 55.63 -25.81
C ALA A 97 -17.18 54.97 -25.85
N ALA A 98 -16.40 55.25 -26.89
CA ALA A 98 -15.02 54.79 -27.01
C ALA A 98 -14.15 55.37 -25.90
N LEU A 99 -13.35 54.51 -25.28
CA LEU A 99 -12.38 54.86 -24.25
C LEU A 99 -10.99 54.90 -24.86
N GLU A 100 -10.30 56.02 -24.64
CA GLU A 100 -8.89 56.15 -25.02
C GLU A 100 -8.01 55.35 -24.05
N ILE A 101 -7.09 54.55 -24.58
CA ILE A 101 -6.13 53.75 -23.80
C ILE A 101 -4.80 54.52 -23.76
N ALA A 102 -4.36 54.91 -22.57
CA ALA A 102 -3.14 55.69 -22.38
C ALA A 102 -1.88 54.83 -22.31
N SER A 103 -1.97 53.62 -21.76
CA SER A 103 -0.82 52.72 -21.63
C SER A 103 -1.23 51.25 -21.65
N ALA A 104 -0.28 50.37 -21.98
CA ALA A 104 -0.45 48.94 -21.93
C ALA A 104 0.78 48.24 -21.34
N LEU A 105 0.57 47.25 -20.48
CA LEU A 105 1.61 46.43 -19.87
C LEU A 105 1.23 44.95 -19.93
N ALA A 106 2.20 44.06 -20.15
CA ALA A 106 1.95 42.62 -20.22
C ALA A 106 2.91 41.83 -19.32
N THR A 107 2.45 40.66 -18.86
CA THR A 107 3.30 39.70 -18.12
C THR A 107 4.47 39.21 -18.97
N HIS A 108 4.25 39.10 -20.27
CA HIS A 108 5.25 38.71 -21.26
C HIS A 108 4.90 39.33 -22.62
N GLN A 109 5.92 39.70 -23.38
CA GLN A 109 5.79 40.17 -24.76
C GLN A 109 7.03 39.77 -25.54
N GLN A 110 6.86 39.48 -26.83
CA GLN A 110 7.91 38.89 -27.66
C GLN A 110 9.09 39.84 -27.90
N ASN A 111 8.83 41.15 -27.98
CA ASN A 111 9.85 42.19 -28.02
C ASN A 111 9.30 43.51 -27.43
N THR A 112 10.09 44.58 -27.49
CA THR A 112 9.73 45.92 -27.01
C THR A 112 9.20 46.85 -28.10
N ASP A 113 9.13 46.39 -29.34
CA ASP A 113 8.80 47.20 -30.52
C ASP A 113 7.48 46.70 -31.15
N ALA A 114 7.49 46.25 -32.41
CA ALA A 114 6.29 45.88 -33.16
C ALA A 114 5.49 44.68 -32.61
N LEU A 115 6.08 43.87 -31.71
CA LEU A 115 5.40 42.73 -31.07
C LEU A 115 5.23 42.91 -29.55
N SER A 116 5.26 44.16 -29.10
CA SER A 116 4.96 44.56 -27.72
C SER A 116 3.45 44.67 -27.47
N VAL A 117 3.02 44.68 -26.21
CA VAL A 117 1.60 44.93 -25.89
C VAL A 117 1.14 46.34 -26.24
N THR A 118 2.06 47.31 -26.20
CA THR A 118 1.81 48.70 -26.61
C THR A 118 1.53 48.83 -28.11
N ALA A 119 1.98 47.87 -28.92
CA ALA A 119 1.60 47.81 -30.33
C ALA A 119 0.11 47.46 -30.52
N SER A 120 -0.54 46.82 -29.54
CA SER A 120 -1.98 46.51 -29.61
C SER A 120 -2.90 47.71 -29.44
N ILE A 121 -2.37 48.92 -29.24
CA ILE A 121 -3.16 50.16 -29.17
C ILE A 121 -2.82 51.14 -30.28
N ASP A 122 -1.97 50.75 -31.24
CA ASP A 122 -1.78 51.45 -32.50
C ASP A 122 -2.75 50.91 -33.59
N ASP A 123 -2.83 51.58 -34.73
CA ASP A 123 -3.62 51.14 -35.89
C ASP A 123 -2.74 50.48 -36.99
N ASP A 124 -1.52 50.00 -36.65
CA ASP A 124 -0.61 49.36 -37.60
C ASP A 124 -1.04 47.89 -37.84
N PRO A 125 -1.38 47.50 -39.10
CA PRO A 125 -1.86 46.16 -39.40
C PRO A 125 -0.79 45.05 -39.28
N VAL A 126 0.49 45.39 -39.11
CA VAL A 126 1.60 44.43 -39.00
C VAL A 126 2.24 44.40 -37.61
N SER A 127 1.75 45.19 -36.67
CA SER A 127 2.17 45.18 -35.27
C SER A 127 1.17 44.38 -34.40
N GLY A 128 1.52 44.13 -33.14
CA GLY A 128 0.59 43.62 -32.15
C GLY A 128 1.20 42.72 -31.08
N TRP A 129 0.51 42.53 -29.97
CA TRP A 129 1.00 41.71 -28.87
C TRP A 129 1.12 40.23 -29.25
N ALA A 130 2.33 39.69 -29.13
CA ALA A 130 2.64 38.27 -29.29
C ALA A 130 3.54 37.77 -28.16
N VAL A 131 3.56 36.46 -27.90
CA VAL A 131 4.19 35.88 -26.68
C VAL A 131 5.23 34.80 -26.95
N ASP A 132 5.45 34.40 -28.20
CA ASP A 132 6.23 33.21 -28.61
C ASP A 132 7.45 32.90 -27.71
N VAL A 133 8.55 33.64 -27.88
CA VAL A 133 9.82 33.39 -27.20
C VAL A 133 9.67 33.57 -25.69
N GLY A 134 9.49 32.46 -24.96
CA GLY A 134 9.41 32.42 -23.50
C GLY A 134 7.99 32.43 -22.91
N GLY A 135 6.97 32.71 -23.72
CA GLY A 135 5.57 32.82 -23.28
C GLY A 135 4.67 31.64 -23.68
N ILE A 136 5.08 30.79 -24.65
CA ILE A 136 4.33 29.56 -24.98
C ILE A 136 4.28 28.60 -23.77
N GLY A 137 3.12 27.95 -23.59
CA GLY A 137 2.87 27.01 -22.49
C GLY A 137 2.64 27.67 -21.13
N LYS A 138 2.48 29.00 -21.09
CA LYS A 138 2.20 29.77 -19.87
C LYS A 138 1.00 30.68 -20.09
N ASP A 139 0.19 30.84 -19.06
CA ASP A 139 -0.85 31.86 -19.06
C ASP A 139 -0.22 33.26 -19.08
N GLN A 140 -0.81 34.19 -19.83
CA GLN A 140 -0.32 35.56 -19.94
C GLN A 140 -1.45 36.55 -19.70
N ALA A 141 -1.10 37.77 -19.29
CA ALA A 141 -2.06 38.84 -19.11
C ALA A 141 -1.51 40.17 -19.63
N ALA A 142 -2.40 41.00 -20.17
CA ALA A 142 -2.17 42.38 -20.54
C ALA A 142 -3.15 43.28 -19.78
N VAL A 143 -2.67 44.43 -19.34
CA VAL A 143 -3.44 45.50 -18.69
C VAL A 143 -3.38 46.73 -19.59
N PHE A 144 -4.55 47.24 -19.97
CA PHE A 144 -4.77 48.43 -20.78
C PHE A 144 -5.37 49.51 -19.88
N GLU A 145 -4.60 50.55 -19.60
CA GLU A 145 -5.00 51.65 -18.72
C GLU A 145 -5.70 52.75 -19.52
N PHE A 146 -6.88 53.17 -19.08
CA PHE A 146 -7.64 54.23 -19.75
C PHE A 146 -7.02 55.60 -19.48
N ALA A 147 -7.07 56.49 -20.46
CA ALA A 147 -6.58 57.87 -20.32
C ALA A 147 -7.34 58.65 -19.24
N GLN A 148 -8.62 58.34 -19.05
CA GLN A 148 -9.45 58.87 -17.97
C GLN A 148 -10.27 57.73 -17.35
N PRO A 149 -10.34 57.63 -16.00
CA PRO A 149 -11.24 56.70 -15.34
C PRO A 149 -12.70 56.98 -15.70
N VAL A 150 -13.48 55.92 -15.91
CA VAL A 150 -14.92 56.01 -16.12
C VAL A 150 -15.68 55.73 -14.83
N THR A 151 -16.78 56.43 -14.60
CA THR A 151 -17.65 56.22 -13.42
C THR A 151 -19.10 56.08 -13.85
N ASN A 152 -19.82 55.14 -13.21
CA ASN A 152 -21.26 54.98 -13.39
C ASN A 152 -21.87 54.25 -12.17
N GLU A 153 -22.98 54.76 -11.64
CA GLU A 153 -23.56 54.24 -10.39
C GLU A 153 -24.10 52.80 -10.51
N ASN A 154 -24.47 52.39 -11.72
CA ASN A 154 -25.19 51.14 -11.99
C ASN A 154 -24.35 50.08 -12.72
N GLY A 155 -23.02 50.24 -12.75
CA GLY A 155 -22.12 49.35 -13.48
C GLY A 155 -22.10 49.61 -14.99
N PHE A 156 -21.32 48.83 -15.73
CA PHE A 156 -21.02 49.13 -17.13
C PHE A 156 -21.45 47.99 -18.05
N ARG A 157 -21.90 48.36 -19.25
CA ARG A 157 -21.92 47.50 -20.42
C ARG A 157 -20.69 47.84 -21.27
N TRP A 158 -19.84 46.85 -21.47
CA TRP A 158 -18.61 46.94 -22.22
C TRP A 158 -18.78 46.37 -23.61
N VAL A 159 -18.22 47.04 -24.60
CA VAL A 159 -18.00 46.49 -25.95
C VAL A 159 -16.49 46.50 -26.19
N ILE A 160 -15.90 45.32 -26.29
CA ILE A 160 -14.46 45.14 -26.44
C ILE A 160 -14.21 44.47 -27.78
N THR A 161 -13.47 45.16 -28.65
CA THR A 161 -13.10 44.64 -29.97
C THR A 161 -11.65 44.21 -29.96
N LEU A 162 -11.39 42.93 -30.22
CA LEU A 162 -10.05 42.35 -30.38
C LEU A 162 -9.80 42.06 -31.86
N ARG A 163 -8.91 42.82 -32.49
CA ARG A 163 -8.53 42.66 -33.90
C ARG A 163 -7.23 41.87 -34.00
N GLN A 164 -7.29 40.72 -34.65
CA GLN A 164 -6.20 39.75 -34.82
C GLN A 164 -5.95 39.56 -36.31
N GLN A 165 -5.45 40.62 -36.96
CA GLN A 165 -5.31 40.71 -38.42
C GLN A 165 -3.85 40.72 -38.91
N HIS A 166 -2.91 40.42 -38.00
CA HIS A 166 -1.48 40.34 -38.27
C HIS A 166 -1.19 39.45 -39.51
N PRO A 167 -0.13 39.73 -40.31
CA PRO A 167 0.15 38.98 -41.55
C PRO A 167 0.30 37.47 -41.39
N ASN A 168 0.75 37.02 -40.21
CA ASN A 168 0.86 35.60 -39.90
C ASN A 168 -0.52 34.97 -39.72
N THR A 169 -0.78 33.89 -40.45
CA THR A 169 -2.07 33.20 -40.42
C THR A 169 -2.28 32.43 -39.12
N LYS A 170 -3.54 32.27 -38.70
CA LYS A 170 -3.97 31.44 -37.56
C LYS A 170 -3.47 31.88 -36.19
N HIS A 171 -2.98 33.11 -36.06
CA HIS A 171 -2.52 33.70 -34.79
C HIS A 171 -3.67 34.30 -33.96
N ALA A 172 -4.82 33.62 -33.93
CA ALA A 172 -5.93 33.99 -33.07
C ALA A 172 -5.71 33.49 -31.63
N ILE A 173 -6.19 34.23 -30.64
CA ILE A 173 -6.23 33.87 -29.22
C ILE A 173 -7.08 32.61 -29.05
N GLY A 174 -6.57 31.67 -28.24
CA GLY A 174 -7.20 30.38 -27.96
C GLY A 174 -8.22 30.46 -26.85
N ARG A 175 -7.80 30.91 -25.67
CA ARG A 175 -8.66 31.05 -24.51
C ARG A 175 -8.41 32.39 -23.86
N PHE A 176 -9.47 33.10 -23.47
CA PHE A 176 -9.32 34.41 -22.85
C PHE A 176 -10.23 34.61 -21.64
N ARG A 177 -9.84 35.53 -20.76
CA ARG A 177 -10.68 36.08 -19.68
C ARG A 177 -10.50 37.59 -19.62
N LEU A 178 -11.58 38.31 -19.38
CA LEU A 178 -11.58 39.78 -19.29
C LEU A 178 -11.93 40.22 -17.88
N SER A 179 -11.28 41.27 -17.39
CA SER A 179 -11.55 41.88 -16.08
C SER A 179 -11.37 43.38 -16.13
N VAL A 180 -12.01 44.14 -15.24
CA VAL A 180 -11.78 45.59 -15.08
C VAL A 180 -11.23 45.91 -13.71
N GLY A 181 -10.33 46.88 -13.65
CA GLY A 181 -9.70 47.37 -12.44
C GLY A 181 -10.11 48.81 -12.15
N SER A 182 -10.29 49.15 -10.87
CA SER A 182 -10.65 50.52 -10.45
C SER A 182 -9.45 51.40 -10.14
N LYS A 183 -8.27 50.81 -9.94
CA LYS A 183 -7.01 51.52 -9.67
C LYS A 183 -6.21 51.76 -10.96
N THR A 184 -5.40 52.81 -10.95
CA THR A 184 -4.39 53.11 -11.96
C THR A 184 -3.09 52.34 -11.68
N GLN A 185 -2.22 52.20 -12.68
CA GLN A 185 -0.90 51.55 -12.56
C GLN A 185 -0.92 50.10 -12.03
N LEU A 186 -1.98 49.35 -12.34
CA LEU A 186 -2.05 47.93 -11.97
C LEU A 186 -1.05 47.10 -12.77
N GLN A 187 -0.31 46.24 -12.09
CA GLN A 187 0.61 45.31 -12.75
C GLN A 187 -0.16 44.15 -13.40
N PRO A 188 0.26 43.70 -14.59
CA PRO A 188 -0.38 42.57 -15.25
C PRO A 188 -0.12 41.28 -14.45
N SER A 189 -1.19 40.53 -14.18
CA SER A 189 -1.13 39.24 -13.48
C SER A 189 -2.25 38.31 -13.98
N VAL A 190 -1.99 37.01 -13.95
CA VAL A 190 -2.96 35.96 -14.28
C VAL A 190 -3.65 35.50 -12.99
N GLY A 191 -4.96 35.28 -13.07
CA GLY A 191 -5.79 34.78 -11.98
C GLY A 191 -6.58 35.88 -11.25
N THR A 192 -7.47 35.45 -10.36
CA THR A 192 -8.18 36.30 -9.41
C THR A 192 -7.92 35.79 -7.99
N ASP A 193 -7.42 36.63 -7.09
CA ASP A 193 -7.33 36.31 -5.66
C ASP A 193 -8.71 36.26 -4.96
N ALA A 194 -9.81 36.46 -5.70
CA ALA A 194 -11.17 36.35 -5.21
C ALA A 194 -11.81 35.04 -5.69
N ALA A 195 -12.35 34.27 -4.74
CA ALA A 195 -13.18 33.11 -5.02
C ALA A 195 -14.45 33.54 -5.79
N ASP A 196 -14.87 32.71 -6.75
CA ASP A 196 -16.17 32.84 -7.43
C ASP A 196 -17.29 33.04 -6.38
N PRO A 197 -18.28 33.92 -6.61
CA PRO A 197 -19.40 34.13 -5.69
C PRO A 197 -20.11 32.84 -5.23
N ALA A 198 -20.23 31.85 -6.10
CA ALA A 198 -20.79 30.53 -5.78
C ALA A 198 -19.87 29.74 -4.84
N VAL A 199 -18.55 29.83 -5.03
CA VAL A 199 -17.56 29.22 -4.13
C VAL A 199 -17.55 29.95 -2.79
N ALA A 200 -17.63 31.28 -2.77
CA ALA A 200 -17.71 32.07 -1.54
C ALA A 200 -18.97 31.70 -0.73
N ALA A 201 -20.13 31.62 -1.39
CA ALA A 201 -21.37 31.18 -0.77
C ALA A 201 -21.29 29.73 -0.25
N ALA A 202 -20.67 28.83 -1.03
CA ALA A 202 -20.43 27.45 -0.64
C ALA A 202 -19.53 27.36 0.61
N LEU A 203 -18.44 28.14 0.64
CA LEU A 203 -17.53 28.20 1.79
C LEU A 203 -18.20 28.75 3.06
N ASP A 204 -19.09 29.73 2.93
CA ASP A 204 -19.84 30.26 4.08
C ASP A 204 -20.89 29.26 4.60
N GLN A 205 -21.53 28.51 3.71
CA GLN A 205 -22.41 27.39 4.10
C GLN A 205 -21.63 26.27 4.80
N VAL A 206 -20.45 25.93 4.28
CA VAL A 206 -19.55 24.95 4.91
C VAL A 206 -19.11 25.42 6.30
N LYS A 207 -18.73 26.69 6.47
CA LYS A 207 -18.37 27.27 7.77
C LYS A 207 -19.52 27.27 8.77
N SER A 208 -20.77 27.38 8.29
CA SER A 208 -21.98 27.35 9.11
C SER A 208 -22.51 25.93 9.37
N GLY A 209 -21.77 24.89 8.96
CA GLY A 209 -22.05 23.50 9.32
C GLY A 209 -22.83 22.71 8.28
N ALA A 210 -22.73 23.06 6.99
CA ALA A 210 -23.31 22.26 5.92
C ALA A 210 -22.86 20.79 5.95
N ASP A 211 -23.77 19.89 5.58
CA ASP A 211 -23.52 18.45 5.47
C ASP A 211 -22.38 18.17 4.46
N ARG A 212 -21.57 17.15 4.73
CA ARG A 212 -20.47 16.70 3.86
C ARG A 212 -20.92 16.20 2.50
N ASP A 213 -22.17 15.77 2.37
CA ASP A 213 -22.73 15.30 1.10
C ASP A 213 -23.46 16.41 0.30
N SER A 214 -23.52 17.63 0.84
CA SER A 214 -24.19 18.77 0.21
C SER A 214 -23.44 19.31 -1.02
N GLU A 215 -24.17 19.95 -1.94
CA GLU A 215 -23.56 20.62 -3.09
C GLU A 215 -22.59 21.72 -2.68
N ALA A 216 -22.89 22.48 -1.61
CA ALA A 216 -21.96 23.47 -1.06
C ALA A 216 -20.64 22.83 -0.59
N TRP A 217 -20.70 21.67 0.05
CA TRP A 217 -19.50 20.96 0.46
C TRP A 217 -18.69 20.45 -0.74
N LYS A 218 -19.35 19.90 -1.76
CA LYS A 218 -18.69 19.47 -3.01
C LYS A 218 -18.03 20.64 -3.74
N THR A 219 -18.71 21.77 -3.87
CA THR A 219 -18.18 22.99 -4.50
C THR A 219 -16.98 23.54 -3.73
N ALA A 220 -17.05 23.64 -2.40
CA ALA A 220 -15.93 24.06 -1.56
C ALA A 220 -14.74 23.09 -1.65
N GLN A 221 -15.00 21.78 -1.64
CA GLN A 221 -13.98 20.75 -1.76
C GLN A 221 -13.27 20.81 -3.12
N GLN A 222 -14.01 20.98 -4.21
CA GLN A 222 -13.44 21.12 -5.55
C GLN A 222 -12.53 22.36 -5.65
N TRP A 223 -12.95 23.48 -5.04
CA TRP A 223 -12.12 24.69 -4.99
C TRP A 223 -10.85 24.50 -4.16
N PHE A 224 -10.93 23.90 -2.97
CA PHE A 224 -9.73 23.58 -2.18
C PHE A 224 -8.82 22.58 -2.90
N ALA A 225 -9.40 21.61 -3.62
CA ALA A 225 -8.65 20.65 -4.41
C ALA A 225 -7.85 21.31 -5.54
N SER A 226 -8.34 22.41 -6.10
CA SER A 226 -7.66 23.14 -7.17
C SER A 226 -6.75 24.26 -6.67
N THR A 227 -6.82 24.66 -5.39
CA THR A 227 -6.08 25.84 -4.88
C THR A 227 -5.05 25.52 -3.80
N LEU A 228 -5.19 24.43 -3.05
CA LEU A 228 -4.23 24.05 -2.00
C LEU A 228 -3.01 23.34 -2.62
N PRO A 229 -1.79 23.91 -2.48
CA PRO A 229 -0.58 23.32 -3.06
C PRO A 229 -0.29 21.91 -2.52
N GLU A 230 -0.55 21.69 -1.23
CA GLU A 230 -0.35 20.37 -0.60
C GLU A 230 -1.29 19.31 -1.18
N TRP A 231 -2.54 19.69 -1.49
CA TRP A 231 -3.51 18.77 -2.09
C TRP A 231 -3.12 18.44 -3.53
N GLN A 232 -2.78 19.45 -4.33
CA GLN A 232 -2.34 19.26 -5.71
C GLN A 232 -1.11 18.34 -5.80
N ALA A 233 -0.13 18.53 -4.91
CA ALA A 233 1.06 17.69 -4.84
C ALA A 233 0.71 16.22 -4.53
N LYS A 234 -0.19 15.98 -3.56
CA LYS A 234 -0.67 14.63 -3.22
C LYS A 234 -1.48 14.01 -4.36
N ARG A 235 -2.34 14.79 -5.02
CA ARG A 235 -3.16 14.31 -6.13
C ARG A 235 -2.31 13.90 -7.32
N LYS A 236 -1.33 14.73 -7.69
CA LYS A 236 -0.34 14.41 -8.72
C LYS A 236 0.39 13.10 -8.41
N ALA A 237 0.80 12.87 -7.16
CA ALA A 237 1.45 11.62 -6.77
C ALA A 237 0.53 10.39 -6.93
N ILE A 238 -0.78 10.54 -6.66
CA ILE A 238 -1.78 9.49 -6.90
C ILE A 238 -1.94 9.22 -8.39
N ASP A 239 -2.10 10.27 -9.20
CA ASP A 239 -2.29 10.14 -10.64
C ASP A 239 -1.05 9.51 -11.31
N GLU A 240 0.16 9.92 -10.90
CA GLU A 240 1.43 9.30 -11.33
C GLU A 240 1.51 7.82 -10.93
N HIS A 241 1.01 7.44 -9.75
CA HIS A 241 0.96 6.05 -9.31
C HIS A 241 -0.06 5.23 -10.13
N GLN A 242 -1.22 5.79 -10.42
CA GLN A 242 -2.23 5.14 -11.26
C GLN A 242 -1.73 4.89 -12.68
N VAL A 243 -1.04 5.87 -13.29
CA VAL A 243 -0.43 5.74 -14.63
C VAL A 243 0.64 4.66 -14.67
N LYS A 244 1.45 4.53 -13.61
CA LYS A 244 2.45 3.45 -13.50
C LYS A 244 1.80 2.06 -13.37
N GLY A 245 0.49 2.00 -13.17
CA GLY A 245 -0.21 0.79 -12.78
C GLY A 245 0.21 0.34 -11.38
N PRO A 246 -0.35 -0.76 -10.87
CA PRO A 246 -0.11 -1.17 -9.49
C PRO A 246 1.31 -1.71 -9.25
N GLY A 247 2.18 -1.72 -10.27
CA GLY A 247 3.53 -2.29 -10.20
C GLY A 247 3.54 -3.77 -9.81
N LEU A 248 2.39 -4.44 -9.95
CA LEU A 248 2.20 -5.81 -9.50
C LEU A 248 2.85 -6.76 -10.49
N THR A 249 3.94 -7.38 -10.06
CA THR A 249 4.43 -8.60 -10.68
C THR A 249 3.44 -9.71 -10.38
N LEU A 250 2.54 -10.01 -11.33
CA LEU A 250 1.62 -11.12 -11.21
C LEU A 250 2.40 -12.44 -11.21
N ALA A 251 2.31 -13.19 -10.12
CA ALA A 251 2.86 -14.53 -10.03
C ALA A 251 1.83 -15.54 -10.55
N LYS A 252 2.22 -16.41 -11.48
CA LYS A 252 1.42 -17.58 -11.82
C LYS A 252 1.44 -18.53 -10.62
N VAL A 253 0.28 -18.70 -10.00
CA VAL A 253 0.08 -19.67 -8.92
C VAL A 253 -0.80 -20.81 -9.41
N MET A 254 -0.48 -22.03 -8.99
CA MET A 254 -1.38 -23.15 -9.19
C MET A 254 -2.53 -23.03 -8.19
N VAL A 255 -3.76 -22.91 -8.70
CA VAL A 255 -4.96 -22.84 -7.89
C VAL A 255 -5.80 -24.06 -8.15
N THR A 256 -6.14 -24.80 -7.10
CA THR A 256 -7.15 -25.85 -7.15
C THR A 256 -8.34 -25.37 -6.32
N SER A 257 -9.37 -24.90 -7.01
CA SER A 257 -10.60 -24.37 -6.42
C SER A 257 -11.80 -24.86 -7.20
N GLU A 258 -12.96 -24.84 -6.57
CA GLU A 258 -14.24 -25.05 -7.25
C GLU A 258 -14.43 -24.04 -8.39
N GLY A 259 -15.09 -24.47 -9.46
CA GLY A 259 -15.34 -23.67 -10.66
C GLY A 259 -14.11 -23.35 -11.51
N LEU A 260 -12.93 -23.90 -11.17
CA LEU A 260 -11.75 -23.90 -12.03
C LEU A 260 -11.57 -25.27 -12.71
N PRO A 261 -10.94 -25.32 -13.90
CA PRO A 261 -10.56 -26.58 -14.50
C PRO A 261 -9.75 -27.43 -13.52
N LYS A 262 -10.13 -28.70 -13.36
CA LYS A 262 -9.38 -29.62 -12.52
C LYS A 262 -7.95 -29.73 -13.05
N MET A 263 -6.99 -29.80 -12.14
CA MET A 263 -5.61 -30.08 -12.51
C MET A 263 -5.52 -31.56 -12.91
N SER A 264 -5.18 -31.82 -14.16
CA SER A 264 -5.04 -33.20 -14.63
C SER A 264 -3.87 -33.88 -13.95
N HIS A 265 -4.14 -34.99 -13.28
CA HIS A 265 -3.10 -35.80 -12.67
C HIS A 265 -2.42 -36.65 -13.76
N HIS A 266 -1.13 -36.98 -13.62
CA HIS A 266 -0.41 -37.84 -14.57
C HIS A 266 -0.99 -39.28 -14.69
N ALA A 267 -1.97 -39.62 -13.87
CA ALA A 267 -2.69 -40.89 -13.89
C ALA A 267 -4.12 -40.77 -14.45
N ASP A 268 -4.56 -39.58 -14.87
CA ASP A 268 -5.85 -39.40 -15.54
C ASP A 268 -5.91 -40.28 -16.80
N GLY A 269 -7.03 -40.96 -17.01
CA GLY A 269 -7.22 -41.87 -18.16
C GLY A 269 -6.81 -43.33 -17.92
N ARG A 270 -6.27 -43.69 -16.74
CA ARG A 270 -5.91 -45.09 -16.39
C ARG A 270 -7.09 -45.95 -15.89
N GLY A 271 -8.31 -45.67 -16.33
CA GLY A 271 -9.51 -46.47 -16.01
C GLY A 271 -10.22 -46.15 -14.69
N PHE A 272 -9.71 -45.22 -13.88
CA PHE A 272 -10.38 -44.75 -12.66
C PHE A 272 -10.48 -43.22 -12.64
N PRO A 273 -11.66 -42.64 -12.36
CA PRO A 273 -11.80 -41.20 -12.20
C PRO A 273 -11.12 -40.73 -10.89
N HIS A 274 -10.11 -39.86 -10.99
CA HIS A 274 -9.44 -39.25 -9.82
C HIS A 274 -10.28 -38.19 -9.11
N PHE A 275 -11.36 -37.76 -9.76
CA PHE A 275 -12.32 -36.82 -9.19
C PHE A 275 -13.73 -37.31 -9.50
N TYR A 276 -14.54 -37.51 -8.47
CA TYR A 276 -15.94 -37.88 -8.60
C TYR A 276 -16.79 -36.60 -8.59
N PRO A 277 -17.58 -36.32 -9.64
CA PRO A 277 -18.50 -35.18 -9.65
C PRO A 277 -19.49 -35.23 -8.50
N GLU A 278 -19.88 -36.45 -8.11
CA GLU A 278 -20.82 -36.73 -7.04
C GLU A 278 -20.22 -37.81 -6.13
N THR A 279 -20.39 -37.61 -4.82
CA THR A 279 -20.10 -38.63 -3.81
C THR A 279 -21.40 -39.34 -3.47
N TYR A 280 -21.38 -40.66 -3.34
CA TYR A 280 -22.58 -41.46 -3.06
C TYR A 280 -22.49 -42.11 -1.69
N ILE A 281 -23.64 -42.28 -1.04
CA ILE A 281 -23.77 -43.16 0.11
C ILE A 281 -23.70 -44.61 -0.42
N LEU A 282 -22.82 -45.41 0.17
CA LEU A 282 -22.54 -46.77 -0.28
C LEU A 282 -23.10 -47.81 0.68
N THR A 283 -23.72 -48.86 0.16
CA THR A 283 -24.14 -50.00 0.98
C THR A 283 -22.92 -50.76 1.48
N ARG A 284 -22.67 -50.76 2.80
CA ARG A 284 -21.51 -51.43 3.44
C ARG A 284 -20.15 -51.04 2.84
N GLY A 285 -20.04 -49.83 2.26
CA GLY A 285 -18.81 -49.35 1.64
C GLY A 285 -18.50 -49.92 0.24
N ASP A 286 -19.41 -50.70 -0.37
CA ASP A 286 -19.22 -51.23 -1.72
C ASP A 286 -19.44 -50.13 -2.78
N VAL A 287 -18.38 -49.81 -3.53
CA VAL A 287 -18.37 -48.76 -4.57
C VAL A 287 -19.32 -49.04 -5.74
N HIS A 288 -19.75 -50.30 -5.92
CA HIS A 288 -20.71 -50.69 -6.95
C HIS A 288 -22.16 -50.58 -6.46
N GLN A 289 -22.39 -50.48 -5.14
CA GLN A 289 -23.71 -50.40 -4.53
C GLN A 289 -24.02 -48.99 -4.05
N LYS A 290 -24.10 -48.07 -5.01
CA LYS A 290 -24.46 -46.67 -4.79
C LYS A 290 -25.94 -46.55 -4.42
N GLN A 291 -26.23 -45.79 -3.37
CA GLN A 291 -27.59 -45.39 -3.01
C GLN A 291 -27.85 -43.96 -3.49
N SER A 292 -28.11 -43.02 -2.59
CA SER A 292 -28.29 -41.61 -2.90
C SER A 292 -26.96 -40.86 -3.00
N VAL A 293 -26.99 -39.72 -3.70
CA VAL A 293 -25.90 -38.75 -3.65
C VAL A 293 -25.79 -38.20 -2.23
N ALA A 294 -24.57 -38.18 -1.70
CA ALA A 294 -24.27 -37.60 -0.41
C ALA A 294 -24.35 -36.07 -0.50
N SER A 295 -25.28 -35.47 0.24
CA SER A 295 -25.34 -34.03 0.43
C SER A 295 -24.33 -33.59 1.49
N PRO A 296 -23.75 -32.38 1.36
CA PRO A 296 -23.00 -31.77 2.47
C PRO A 296 -23.90 -31.66 3.70
N GLY A 297 -23.34 -31.95 4.87
CA GLY A 297 -23.99 -31.81 6.16
C GLY A 297 -22.95 -31.70 7.26
N PHE A 298 -23.41 -31.51 8.49
CA PHE A 298 -22.53 -31.31 9.66
C PHE A 298 -22.59 -32.50 10.62
N LEU A 299 -21.65 -32.56 11.57
CA LEU A 299 -21.66 -33.64 12.56
C LEU A 299 -22.80 -33.42 13.57
N GLN A 300 -23.89 -34.17 13.41
CA GLN A 300 -25.09 -34.06 14.22
C GLN A 300 -24.84 -34.21 15.73
N VAL A 301 -23.83 -34.99 16.15
CA VAL A 301 -23.45 -35.15 17.57
C VAL A 301 -22.94 -33.86 18.21
N LEU A 302 -22.50 -32.89 17.40
CA LEU A 302 -22.05 -31.57 17.83
C LEU A 302 -23.12 -30.49 17.58
N MET A 303 -24.35 -30.90 17.31
CA MET A 303 -25.47 -30.01 17.09
C MET A 303 -26.57 -30.26 18.12
N PRO A 304 -27.16 -29.20 18.71
CA PRO A 304 -28.43 -29.32 19.42
C PRO A 304 -29.51 -29.97 18.53
N GLY A 305 -30.37 -30.80 19.12
CA GLY A 305 -31.41 -31.52 18.37
C GLY A 305 -32.46 -30.63 17.67
N ASN A 306 -32.51 -29.34 18.01
CA ASN A 306 -33.38 -28.33 17.40
C ASN A 306 -32.66 -27.40 16.40
N SER A 307 -31.36 -27.63 16.12
CA SER A 307 -30.61 -26.79 15.21
C SER A 307 -30.95 -27.06 13.75
N ASP A 308 -31.06 -25.99 12.97
CA ASP A 308 -31.27 -26.05 11.53
C ASP A 308 -29.93 -25.82 10.81
N GLU A 309 -29.48 -26.83 10.05
CA GLU A 309 -28.22 -26.77 9.29
C GLU A 309 -28.16 -25.57 8.35
N ARG A 310 -29.32 -25.11 7.85
CA ARG A 310 -29.47 -23.93 6.97
C ARG A 310 -28.86 -22.67 7.57
N THR A 311 -28.76 -22.59 8.90
CA THR A 311 -28.17 -21.45 9.62
C THR A 311 -26.71 -21.19 9.25
N TRP A 312 -25.93 -22.25 8.96
CA TRP A 312 -24.52 -22.10 8.59
C TRP A 312 -24.29 -22.06 7.09
N HIS A 313 -25.29 -22.42 6.28
CA HIS A 313 -25.15 -22.42 4.83
C HIS A 313 -24.97 -21.01 4.28
N VAL A 314 -23.82 -20.78 3.66
CA VAL A 314 -23.54 -19.55 2.92
C VAL A 314 -23.92 -19.75 1.46
N ALA A 315 -24.86 -18.95 0.98
CA ALA A 315 -25.23 -18.93 -0.44
C ALA A 315 -24.11 -18.30 -1.28
N ALA A 316 -24.00 -18.71 -2.54
CA ALA A 316 -23.13 -18.01 -3.48
C ALA A 316 -23.68 -16.60 -3.75
N PRO A 317 -22.81 -15.56 -3.84
CA PRO A 317 -23.24 -14.16 -3.97
C PRO A 317 -23.96 -13.86 -5.28
N ASP A 318 -23.68 -14.60 -6.36
CA ASP A 318 -24.36 -14.49 -7.65
C ASP A 318 -24.28 -15.83 -8.43
N GLU A 319 -25.11 -15.99 -9.47
CA GLU A 319 -25.13 -17.18 -10.34
C GLU A 319 -23.83 -17.41 -11.13
N ASN A 320 -23.00 -16.37 -11.28
CA ASN A 320 -21.72 -16.42 -11.99
C ASN A 320 -20.54 -16.72 -11.06
N SER A 321 -20.78 -16.87 -9.75
CA SER A 321 -19.76 -17.20 -8.77
C SER A 321 -19.19 -18.59 -9.04
N ARG A 322 -17.88 -18.66 -9.21
CA ARG A 322 -17.16 -19.92 -9.43
C ARG A 322 -17.10 -20.81 -8.18
N THR A 323 -17.24 -20.22 -6.99
CA THR A 323 -17.11 -20.93 -5.70
C THR A 323 -18.48 -21.25 -5.10
N SER A 324 -18.64 -22.44 -4.51
CA SER A 324 -19.90 -22.86 -3.87
C SER A 324 -20.08 -22.39 -2.44
N PHE A 325 -19.07 -21.74 -1.85
CA PHE A 325 -19.05 -21.29 -0.45
C PHE A 325 -19.19 -22.40 0.61
N ARG A 326 -19.17 -23.69 0.24
CA ARG A 326 -19.25 -24.83 1.18
C ARG A 326 -18.20 -24.79 2.30
N ARG A 327 -16.97 -24.34 2.00
CA ARG A 327 -15.93 -24.16 3.03
C ARG A 327 -16.23 -23.01 4.00
N ALA A 328 -16.88 -21.95 3.52
CA ALA A 328 -17.35 -20.87 4.38
C ALA A 328 -18.47 -21.38 5.30
N SER A 329 -19.41 -22.19 4.78
CA SER A 329 -20.44 -22.83 5.59
C SER A 329 -19.85 -23.72 6.68
N LEU A 330 -18.83 -24.53 6.34
CA LEU A 330 -18.09 -25.33 7.32
C LEU A 330 -17.40 -24.45 8.37
N ALA A 331 -16.77 -23.34 7.97
CA ALA A 331 -16.12 -22.43 8.90
C ALA A 331 -17.11 -21.79 9.87
N ASN A 332 -18.30 -21.38 9.39
CA ASN A 332 -19.37 -20.85 10.24
C ASN A 332 -19.81 -21.88 11.28
N TRP A 333 -20.08 -23.13 10.88
CA TRP A 333 -20.44 -24.19 11.82
C TRP A 333 -19.30 -24.52 12.81
N MET A 334 -18.05 -24.54 12.34
CA MET A 334 -16.88 -24.81 13.18
C MET A 334 -16.62 -23.72 14.21
N THR A 335 -17.08 -22.49 13.98
CA THR A 335 -16.81 -21.34 14.86
C THR A 335 -18.04 -20.87 15.65
N ASP A 336 -19.23 -21.40 15.34
CA ASP A 336 -20.44 -21.21 16.12
C ASP A 336 -20.36 -21.99 17.44
N VAL A 337 -20.30 -21.25 18.55
CA VAL A 337 -20.18 -21.79 19.92
C VAL A 337 -21.52 -22.11 20.56
N GLU A 338 -22.62 -21.59 20.01
CA GLU A 338 -23.97 -21.74 20.58
C GLU A 338 -24.68 -22.97 20.00
N HIS A 339 -24.60 -23.14 18.68
CA HIS A 339 -25.34 -24.17 17.97
C HIS A 339 -24.44 -25.13 17.18
N GLY A 340 -23.15 -24.82 17.04
CA GLY A 340 -22.20 -25.57 16.22
C GLY A 340 -21.05 -26.20 17.01
N ALA A 341 -19.94 -26.47 16.30
CA ALA A 341 -18.77 -27.14 16.87
C ALA A 341 -17.78 -26.19 17.58
N GLY A 342 -18.08 -24.90 17.68
CA GLY A 342 -17.19 -23.84 18.17
C GLY A 342 -16.55 -24.14 19.53
N SER A 343 -17.31 -24.70 20.47
CA SER A 343 -16.80 -25.05 21.80
C SER A 343 -15.69 -26.11 21.75
N LEU A 344 -15.84 -27.15 20.92
CA LEU A 344 -14.81 -28.17 20.73
C LEU A 344 -13.61 -27.59 19.97
N VAL A 345 -13.86 -26.78 18.93
CA VAL A 345 -12.81 -26.14 18.14
C VAL A 345 -11.95 -25.23 19.02
N ALA A 346 -12.57 -24.46 19.92
CA ALA A 346 -11.87 -23.61 20.89
C ALA A 346 -10.96 -24.43 21.81
N ARG A 347 -11.47 -25.53 22.39
CA ARG A 347 -10.64 -26.44 23.22
C ARG A 347 -9.46 -27.02 22.44
N VAL A 348 -9.69 -27.48 21.21
CA VAL A 348 -8.63 -28.08 20.37
C VAL A 348 -7.55 -27.06 20.02
N ILE A 349 -7.92 -25.84 19.60
CA ILE A 349 -6.93 -24.82 19.21
C ILE A 349 -6.15 -24.30 20.41
N VAL A 350 -6.80 -24.09 21.56
CA VAL A 350 -6.13 -23.72 22.81
C VAL A 350 -5.13 -24.79 23.21
N ASN A 351 -5.51 -26.06 23.17
CA ASN A 351 -4.62 -27.17 23.51
C ASN A 351 -3.40 -27.24 22.57
N ARG A 352 -3.58 -26.99 21.27
CA ARG A 352 -2.46 -26.93 20.31
C ARG A 352 -1.53 -25.76 20.60
N ILE A 353 -2.06 -24.59 20.89
CA ILE A 353 -1.24 -23.41 21.24
C ILE A 353 -0.48 -23.67 22.55
N TRP A 354 -1.15 -24.25 23.54
CA TRP A 354 -0.52 -24.70 24.77
C TRP A 354 0.61 -25.69 24.49
N GLN A 355 0.35 -26.73 23.69
CA GLN A 355 1.36 -27.71 23.29
C GLN A 355 2.56 -27.06 22.59
N HIS A 356 2.36 -26.05 21.73
CA HIS A 356 3.48 -25.37 21.08
C HIS A 356 4.32 -24.54 22.06
N HIS A 357 3.77 -24.11 23.20
CA HIS A 357 4.47 -23.39 24.24
C HIS A 357 5.12 -24.32 25.28
N PHE A 358 4.47 -25.42 25.65
CA PHE A 358 4.93 -26.31 26.73
C PHE A 358 5.44 -27.68 26.23
N GLY A 359 5.38 -27.96 24.93
CA GLY A 359 5.78 -29.25 24.32
C GLY A 359 4.75 -30.37 24.48
N ARG A 360 3.85 -30.27 25.45
CA ARG A 360 2.72 -31.17 25.71
C ARG A 360 1.45 -30.35 25.88
N GLY A 361 0.35 -30.78 25.25
CA GLY A 361 -0.96 -30.18 25.46
C GLY A 361 -1.52 -30.51 26.85
N LEU A 362 -2.49 -29.73 27.31
CA LEU A 362 -3.33 -30.09 28.46
C LEU A 362 -4.02 -31.44 28.22
N VAL A 363 -4.48 -31.68 27.00
CA VAL A 363 -4.80 -33.00 26.45
C VAL A 363 -3.58 -33.49 25.66
N ALA A 364 -2.93 -34.55 26.11
CA ALA A 364 -1.67 -35.00 25.50
C ALA A 364 -1.85 -35.70 24.15
N SER A 365 -3.08 -36.08 23.80
CA SER A 365 -3.50 -36.60 22.49
C SER A 365 -4.12 -35.47 21.64
N PRO A 366 -3.33 -34.60 20.99
CA PRO A 366 -3.84 -33.38 20.34
C PRO A 366 -4.76 -33.62 19.13
N ASN A 367 -4.82 -34.85 18.61
CA ASN A 367 -5.70 -35.27 17.52
C ASN A 367 -6.91 -36.08 18.01
N ASP A 368 -7.01 -36.42 19.30
CA ASP A 368 -8.09 -37.23 19.85
C ASP A 368 -8.55 -36.66 21.21
N PHE A 369 -9.69 -35.97 21.19
CA PHE A 369 -10.40 -35.46 22.37
C PHE A 369 -11.59 -36.36 22.75
N GLY A 370 -11.71 -37.51 22.10
CA GLY A 370 -12.75 -38.49 22.36
C GLY A 370 -12.39 -39.45 23.50
N VAL A 371 -13.18 -40.51 23.63
CA VAL A 371 -13.05 -41.51 24.71
C VAL A 371 -11.73 -42.28 24.64
N SER A 372 -11.17 -42.45 23.44
CA SER A 372 -9.88 -43.10 23.22
C SER A 372 -8.66 -42.19 23.46
N GLY A 373 -8.89 -40.88 23.61
CA GLY A 373 -7.87 -39.88 23.90
C GLY A 373 -7.54 -39.78 25.39
N GLU A 374 -6.45 -39.07 25.70
CA GLU A 374 -6.10 -38.71 27.07
C GLU A 374 -7.06 -37.64 27.62
N ARG A 375 -7.40 -37.72 28.91
CA ARG A 375 -8.15 -36.66 29.59
C ARG A 375 -7.26 -35.43 29.81
N PRO A 376 -7.84 -34.21 29.84
CA PRO A 376 -7.07 -33.01 30.15
C PRO A 376 -6.47 -33.08 31.55
N SER A 377 -5.19 -32.73 31.70
CA SER A 377 -4.54 -32.63 33.02
C SER A 377 -5.16 -31.52 33.87
N HIS A 378 -5.60 -30.43 33.24
CA HIS A 378 -6.25 -29.29 33.88
C HIS A 378 -7.54 -28.91 33.11
N PRO A 379 -8.66 -29.61 33.35
CA PRO A 379 -9.91 -29.40 32.61
C PRO A 379 -10.45 -27.97 32.75
N GLU A 380 -10.46 -27.44 33.97
CA GLU A 380 -10.96 -26.09 34.25
C GLU A 380 -10.13 -25.01 33.56
N LEU A 381 -8.80 -25.18 33.51
CA LEU A 381 -7.91 -24.27 32.79
C LEU A 381 -8.16 -24.32 31.28
N LEU A 382 -8.32 -25.51 30.71
CA LEU A 382 -8.62 -25.68 29.30
C LEU A 382 -9.94 -24.99 28.94
N ASP A 383 -10.97 -25.16 29.77
CA ASP A 383 -12.29 -24.55 29.56
C ASP A 383 -12.26 -23.04 29.72
N TRP A 384 -11.52 -22.55 30.72
CA TRP A 384 -11.32 -21.11 30.92
C TRP A 384 -10.61 -20.48 29.73
N LEU A 385 -9.51 -21.07 29.25
CA LEU A 385 -8.77 -20.57 28.09
C LEU A 385 -9.60 -20.64 26.79
N ALA A 386 -10.40 -21.69 26.62
CA ALA A 386 -11.30 -21.82 25.46
C ALA A 386 -12.39 -20.75 25.47
N SER A 387 -13.02 -20.53 26.63
CA SER A 387 -14.01 -19.47 26.82
C SER A 387 -13.40 -18.07 26.64
N ASP A 388 -12.21 -17.85 27.20
CA ASP A 388 -11.46 -16.60 27.03
C ASP A 388 -11.12 -16.33 25.55
N LEU A 389 -10.73 -17.35 24.78
CA LEU A 389 -10.48 -17.19 23.35
C LEU A 389 -11.74 -16.76 22.59
N VAL A 390 -12.88 -17.40 22.87
CA VAL A 390 -14.17 -17.10 22.23
C VAL A 390 -14.63 -15.68 22.57
N THR A 391 -14.67 -15.33 23.85
CA THR A 391 -15.14 -14.03 24.36
C THR A 391 -14.31 -12.85 23.83
N HIS A 392 -13.04 -13.07 23.49
CA HIS A 392 -12.16 -12.05 22.90
C HIS A 392 -12.04 -12.16 21.37
N GLY A 393 -13.02 -12.78 20.71
CA GLY A 393 -13.13 -12.79 19.25
C GLY A 393 -12.02 -13.59 18.55
N TRP A 394 -11.64 -14.74 19.12
CA TRP A 394 -10.69 -15.70 18.53
C TRP A 394 -9.28 -15.14 18.26
N GLN A 395 -8.87 -14.11 19.01
CA GLN A 395 -7.58 -13.46 18.84
C GLN A 395 -6.40 -14.28 19.38
N LEU A 396 -5.77 -15.08 18.51
CA LEU A 396 -4.66 -15.97 18.90
C LEU A 396 -3.46 -15.21 19.52
N LYS A 397 -3.11 -14.02 19.01
CA LYS A 397 -1.99 -13.23 19.52
C LYS A 397 -2.17 -12.85 20.99
N ARG A 398 -3.40 -12.55 21.39
CA ARG A 398 -3.74 -12.24 22.79
C ARG A 398 -3.55 -13.48 23.67
N LEU A 399 -4.04 -14.63 23.22
CA LEU A 399 -3.87 -15.90 23.92
C LEU A 399 -2.39 -16.27 24.09
N HIS A 400 -1.57 -16.14 23.04
CA HIS A 400 -0.13 -16.35 23.14
C HIS A 400 0.51 -15.44 24.20
N ARG A 401 0.19 -14.13 24.20
CA ARG A 401 0.71 -13.19 25.19
C ARG A 401 0.32 -13.60 26.60
N MET A 402 -0.95 -13.93 26.83
CA MET A 402 -1.47 -14.33 28.13
C MET A 402 -0.75 -15.56 28.67
N ILE A 403 -0.55 -16.58 27.83
CA ILE A 403 0.22 -17.79 28.21
C ILE A 403 1.67 -17.40 28.53
N MET A 404 2.33 -16.65 27.67
CA MET A 404 3.75 -16.28 27.82
C MET A 404 4.02 -15.35 29.01
N SER A 405 3.02 -14.59 29.47
CA SER A 405 3.11 -13.74 30.66
C SER A 405 2.60 -14.43 31.93
N SER A 406 2.19 -15.70 31.87
CA SER A 406 1.73 -16.45 33.03
C SER A 406 2.89 -16.85 33.94
N SER A 407 2.64 -16.96 35.25
CA SER A 407 3.62 -17.49 36.19
C SER A 407 4.08 -18.91 35.82
N VAL A 408 3.21 -19.70 35.19
CA VAL A 408 3.50 -21.08 34.74
C VAL A 408 4.50 -21.10 33.59
N TYR A 409 4.37 -20.20 32.61
CA TYR A 409 5.32 -20.12 31.50
C TYR A 409 6.68 -19.55 31.95
N MET A 410 6.70 -18.66 32.94
CA MET A 410 7.91 -18.03 33.46
C MET A 410 8.61 -18.82 34.57
N GLN A 411 8.24 -20.08 34.82
CA GLN A 411 8.91 -20.91 35.83
C GLN A 411 10.34 -21.26 35.42
N SER A 412 11.20 -21.49 36.41
CA SER A 412 12.55 -22.02 36.20
C SER A 412 12.50 -23.46 35.67
N ALA A 413 13.52 -23.88 34.92
CA ALA A 413 13.73 -25.27 34.51
C ALA A 413 14.44 -26.11 35.59
N GLU A 414 14.86 -25.48 36.70
CA GLU A 414 15.59 -26.13 37.80
C GLU A 414 14.83 -27.34 38.36
N HIS A 415 15.61 -28.37 38.70
CA HIS A 415 15.08 -29.61 39.24
C HIS A 415 14.92 -29.52 40.76
N ASP A 416 13.76 -29.93 41.25
CA ASP A 416 13.45 -30.10 42.67
C ASP A 416 13.02 -31.55 42.89
N GLU A 417 13.78 -32.27 43.73
CA GLU A 417 13.58 -33.69 43.96
C GLU A 417 12.23 -33.97 44.66
N GLN A 418 11.80 -33.11 45.60
CA GLN A 418 10.52 -33.31 46.32
C GLN A 418 9.32 -33.12 45.39
N ARG A 419 9.40 -32.15 44.46
CA ARG A 419 8.37 -31.95 43.43
C ARG A 419 8.37 -33.09 42.42
N ALA A 420 9.55 -33.55 41.99
CA ALA A 420 9.69 -34.66 41.06
C ALA A 420 9.17 -35.99 41.64
N MET A 421 9.28 -36.22 42.96
CA MET A 421 8.66 -37.38 43.61
C MET A 421 7.13 -37.37 43.52
N LYS A 422 6.50 -36.19 43.46
CA LYS A 422 5.05 -36.04 43.32
C LYS A 422 4.59 -36.06 41.87
N ASP A 423 5.37 -35.47 40.98
CA ASP A 423 5.04 -35.31 39.56
C ASP A 423 6.31 -35.35 38.71
N ARG A 424 6.81 -36.56 38.46
CA ARG A 424 8.05 -36.77 37.70
C ARG A 424 7.94 -36.30 36.25
N ASP A 425 6.75 -36.47 35.66
CA ASP A 425 6.47 -36.16 34.25
C ASP A 425 6.13 -34.68 34.02
N ASN A 426 6.14 -33.87 35.09
CA ASN A 426 5.82 -32.46 35.07
C ASN A 426 4.41 -32.17 34.50
N MET A 427 3.44 -33.07 34.77
CA MET A 427 2.04 -32.91 34.37
C MET A 427 1.34 -31.74 35.06
N LEU A 428 1.75 -31.41 36.29
CA LEU A 428 1.28 -30.30 37.12
C LEU A 428 2.07 -29.00 36.88
N LEU A 429 3.01 -29.01 35.92
CA LEU A 429 3.70 -27.81 35.43
C LEU A 429 4.44 -27.04 36.55
N TRP A 430 5.19 -27.78 37.37
CA TRP A 430 5.95 -27.23 38.51
C TRP A 430 7.35 -26.72 38.15
N ARG A 431 7.74 -26.87 36.88
CA ARG A 431 8.93 -26.26 36.26
C ARG A 431 8.74 -26.08 34.75
N TRP A 432 9.63 -25.31 34.12
CA TRP A 432 9.80 -25.35 32.67
C TRP A 432 10.46 -26.65 32.22
N THR A 433 10.00 -27.21 31.10
CA THR A 433 10.59 -28.41 30.49
C THR A 433 11.42 -27.96 29.29
N PRO A 434 12.75 -28.19 29.26
CA PRO A 434 13.58 -27.92 28.10
C PRO A 434 13.05 -28.61 26.83
N ARG A 435 13.03 -27.90 25.70
CA ARG A 435 12.49 -28.42 24.43
C ARG A 435 13.47 -28.25 23.30
N ARG A 436 13.71 -29.32 22.55
CA ARG A 436 14.52 -29.24 21.34
C ARG A 436 13.78 -28.44 20.28
N LEU A 437 14.51 -27.54 19.62
CA LEU A 437 14.05 -26.83 18.44
C LEU A 437 13.73 -27.79 17.30
N GLU A 438 12.74 -27.41 16.50
CA GLU A 438 12.40 -28.09 15.24
C GLU A 438 13.47 -27.82 14.18
N ALA A 439 13.59 -28.69 13.18
CA ALA A 439 14.57 -28.59 12.10
C ALA A 439 14.63 -27.18 11.46
N GLU A 440 13.45 -26.61 11.19
CA GLU A 440 13.30 -25.28 10.60
C GLU A 440 13.86 -24.20 11.51
N ALA A 441 13.58 -24.28 12.82
CA ALA A 441 14.04 -23.31 13.80
C ALA A 441 15.55 -23.41 14.04
N VAL A 442 16.12 -24.62 14.04
CA VAL A 442 17.58 -24.85 14.12
C VAL A 442 18.28 -24.18 12.93
N ARG A 443 17.81 -24.42 11.71
CA ARG A 443 18.40 -23.80 10.51
C ARG A 443 18.21 -22.29 10.48
N ASP A 444 17.00 -21.81 10.76
CA ASP A 444 16.71 -20.37 10.77
C ASP A 444 17.55 -19.65 11.83
N SER A 445 17.85 -20.30 12.96
CA SER A 445 18.76 -19.79 13.99
C SER A 445 20.20 -19.70 13.48
N MET A 446 20.73 -20.73 12.81
CA MET A 446 22.06 -20.67 12.16
C MET A 446 22.16 -19.53 11.14
N LEU A 447 21.12 -19.32 10.33
CA LEU A 447 21.05 -18.20 9.39
C LEU A 447 21.00 -16.84 10.09
N ALA A 448 20.23 -16.75 11.19
CA ALA A 448 20.08 -15.51 11.95
C ALA A 448 21.38 -15.11 12.65
N VAL A 449 22.06 -16.04 13.32
CA VAL A 449 23.32 -15.74 14.03
C VAL A 449 24.49 -15.51 13.06
N SER A 450 24.49 -16.16 11.90
CA SER A 450 25.47 -15.88 10.85
C SER A 450 25.21 -14.58 10.08
N GLY A 451 24.07 -13.91 10.31
CA GLY A 451 23.68 -12.69 9.60
C GLY A 451 23.29 -12.91 8.14
N LYS A 452 23.10 -14.17 7.73
CA LYS A 452 22.71 -14.53 6.36
C LYS A 452 21.21 -14.54 6.15
N LEU A 453 20.39 -14.57 7.22
CA LEU A 453 18.94 -14.71 7.11
C LEU A 453 18.30 -13.60 6.27
N ASP A 454 17.75 -13.97 5.11
CA ASP A 454 16.87 -13.13 4.32
C ASP A 454 15.45 -13.17 4.89
N ARG A 455 14.97 -12.00 5.34
CA ARG A 455 13.64 -11.80 5.95
C ARG A 455 12.57 -11.38 4.95
N THR A 456 12.89 -11.32 3.66
CA THR A 456 11.93 -10.95 2.61
C THR A 456 10.70 -11.84 2.69
N MET A 457 9.53 -11.22 2.81
CA MET A 457 8.24 -11.90 2.88
C MET A 457 7.67 -12.18 1.49
N TYR A 458 6.84 -13.21 1.39
CA TYR A 458 6.09 -13.60 0.18
C TYR A 458 6.98 -14.08 -0.97
N GLY A 459 6.37 -14.33 -2.14
CA GLY A 459 7.07 -14.87 -3.29
C GLY A 459 7.23 -16.40 -3.25
N PRO A 460 7.76 -16.99 -4.34
CA PRO A 460 7.81 -18.43 -4.51
C PRO A 460 8.79 -19.08 -3.53
N GLY A 461 8.50 -20.34 -3.17
CA GLY A 461 9.46 -21.20 -2.51
C GLY A 461 10.56 -21.68 -3.46
N THR A 462 11.63 -22.28 -2.92
CA THR A 462 12.76 -22.80 -3.69
C THR A 462 13.17 -24.21 -3.25
N LEU A 463 13.70 -24.98 -4.20
CA LEU A 463 14.33 -26.30 -3.95
C LEU A 463 15.81 -26.16 -3.52
N ASP A 464 16.39 -24.97 -3.62
CA ASP A 464 17.77 -24.73 -3.21
C ASP A 464 17.93 -24.84 -1.70
N GLN A 465 18.63 -25.88 -1.25
CA GLN A 465 18.91 -26.15 0.16
C GLN A 465 19.84 -25.08 0.79
N ASN A 466 20.60 -24.35 -0.04
CA ASN A 466 21.53 -23.30 0.38
C ASN A 466 20.91 -21.90 0.36
N MET A 467 19.62 -21.78 0.02
CA MET A 467 18.90 -20.52 0.10
C MET A 467 19.04 -19.91 1.50
N THR A 468 18.94 -18.59 1.61
CA THR A 468 19.14 -17.88 2.87
C THR A 468 17.85 -17.39 3.52
N ARG A 469 16.70 -17.68 2.92
CA ARG A 469 15.38 -17.34 3.46
C ARG A 469 14.99 -18.26 4.62
N ARG A 470 13.97 -17.84 5.37
CA ARG A 470 13.31 -18.67 6.38
C ARG A 470 12.88 -20.01 5.79
N SER A 471 13.05 -21.09 6.56
CA SER A 471 12.80 -22.47 6.14
C SER A 471 11.35 -22.71 5.67
N VAL A 472 10.40 -21.86 6.07
CA VAL A 472 9.01 -21.84 5.55
C VAL A 472 8.91 -21.66 4.03
N TYR A 473 9.95 -21.11 3.38
CA TYR A 473 10.02 -20.93 1.93
C TYR A 473 10.67 -22.11 1.19
N PHE A 474 10.93 -23.23 1.85
CA PHE A 474 11.31 -24.44 1.11
C PHE A 474 10.16 -24.94 0.25
N PHE A 475 10.45 -25.22 -1.02
CA PHE A 475 9.54 -25.93 -1.89
C PHE A 475 9.60 -27.42 -1.55
N ILE A 476 8.48 -27.98 -1.10
CA ILE A 476 8.43 -29.38 -0.68
C ILE A 476 8.22 -30.28 -1.90
N LYS A 477 9.26 -31.00 -2.31
CA LYS A 477 9.18 -32.09 -3.28
C LYS A 477 9.30 -33.42 -2.56
N ARG A 478 8.20 -34.18 -2.51
CA ARG A 478 8.09 -35.45 -1.76
C ARG A 478 9.13 -36.51 -2.17
N SER A 479 9.64 -36.45 -3.40
CA SER A 479 10.68 -37.35 -3.90
C SER A 479 12.11 -36.87 -3.65
N GLN A 480 12.29 -35.69 -3.04
CA GLN A 480 13.59 -35.05 -2.84
C GLN A 480 13.56 -34.27 -1.51
N LEU A 481 13.67 -35.01 -0.42
CA LEU A 481 13.71 -34.45 0.93
C LEU A 481 15.08 -33.79 1.20
N ILE A 482 15.10 -32.84 2.12
CA ILE A 482 16.31 -32.09 2.49
C ILE A 482 17.03 -32.86 3.61
N PRO A 483 18.22 -33.45 3.39
CA PRO A 483 18.84 -34.34 4.37
C PRO A 483 19.06 -33.71 5.75
N GLN A 484 19.47 -32.45 5.79
CA GLN A 484 19.65 -31.71 7.04
C GLN A 484 18.34 -31.54 7.81
N MET A 485 17.21 -31.31 7.11
CA MET A 485 15.92 -31.20 7.77
C MET A 485 15.51 -32.54 8.37
N MET A 486 15.62 -33.62 7.58
CA MET A 486 15.29 -34.98 8.02
C MET A 486 16.07 -35.39 9.26
N LEU A 487 17.33 -34.98 9.36
CA LEU A 487 18.20 -35.26 10.50
C LEU A 487 17.65 -34.68 11.83
N PHE A 488 16.91 -33.56 11.77
CA PHE A 488 16.26 -32.92 12.91
C PHE A 488 14.73 -33.19 12.96
N ASP A 489 14.31 -34.37 12.51
CA ASP A 489 12.94 -34.89 12.59
C ASP A 489 11.90 -33.99 11.88
N TRP A 490 12.22 -33.52 10.68
CA TRP A 490 11.25 -32.82 9.84
C TRP A 490 9.98 -33.68 9.63
N PRO A 491 8.77 -33.09 9.68
CA PRO A 491 7.54 -33.87 9.67
C PRO A 491 7.33 -34.55 8.32
N GLU A 492 6.79 -35.77 8.34
CA GLU A 492 6.33 -36.45 7.14
C GLU A 492 5.25 -35.62 6.42
N HIS A 493 5.39 -35.46 5.11
CA HIS A 493 4.59 -34.55 4.30
C HIS A 493 3.32 -35.18 3.72
N LEU A 494 3.09 -36.47 3.95
CA LEU A 494 1.95 -37.23 3.45
C LEU A 494 0.81 -37.41 4.47
N VAL A 495 1.08 -37.21 5.76
CA VAL A 495 0.12 -37.51 6.83
C VAL A 495 -0.05 -36.34 7.78
N SER A 496 -1.21 -36.27 8.41
CA SER A 496 -1.46 -35.30 9.48
C SER A 496 -0.71 -35.73 10.75
N ILE A 497 0.03 -34.80 11.35
CA ILE A 497 0.83 -35.05 12.56
C ILE A 497 0.36 -34.08 13.64
N GLY A 498 -0.17 -34.63 14.74
CA GLY A 498 -0.58 -33.84 15.92
C GLY A 498 0.57 -33.47 16.83
N ARG A 499 1.63 -34.28 16.85
CA ARG A 499 2.85 -34.06 17.63
C ARG A 499 4.05 -34.56 16.84
N ARG A 500 5.04 -33.71 16.61
CA ARG A 500 6.28 -34.09 15.93
C ARG A 500 7.13 -34.98 16.85
N SER A 501 7.79 -35.96 16.26
CA SER A 501 8.80 -36.77 16.95
C SER A 501 10.05 -35.91 17.19
N THR A 502 10.75 -36.20 18.28
CA THR A 502 12.03 -35.57 18.60
C THR A 502 13.01 -36.66 18.96
N THR A 503 14.05 -36.83 18.16
CA THR A 503 15.13 -37.79 18.41
C THR A 503 16.39 -37.06 18.81
N THR A 504 17.19 -37.69 19.68
CA THR A 504 18.54 -37.21 20.03
C THR A 504 19.53 -38.27 19.59
N VAL A 505 20.19 -38.02 18.45
CA VAL A 505 21.09 -39.00 17.83
C VAL A 505 22.44 -38.36 17.52
N ALA A 506 23.53 -39.13 17.66
CA ALA A 506 24.89 -38.63 17.43
C ALA A 506 25.10 -37.93 16.07
N PRO A 507 24.50 -38.38 14.95
CA PRO A 507 24.59 -37.68 13.67
C PRO A 507 24.15 -36.20 13.70
N GLN A 508 23.22 -35.81 14.58
CA GLN A 508 22.79 -34.41 14.72
C GLN A 508 23.93 -33.52 15.24
N ALA A 509 24.67 -33.98 16.26
CA ALA A 509 25.84 -33.26 16.77
C ALA A 509 26.98 -33.23 15.73
N LEU A 510 27.23 -34.36 15.07
CA LEU A 510 28.26 -34.46 14.02
C LEU A 510 27.97 -33.55 12.82
N MET A 511 26.70 -33.20 12.56
CA MET A 511 26.36 -32.23 11.52
C MET A 511 26.97 -30.87 11.82
N PHE A 512 26.90 -30.37 13.05
CA PHE A 512 27.47 -29.07 13.39
C PHE A 512 29.00 -29.07 13.32
N MET A 513 29.62 -30.19 13.64
CA MET A 513 31.08 -30.34 13.63
C MET A 513 31.66 -30.50 12.22
N ASN A 514 30.98 -31.24 11.34
CA ASN A 514 31.58 -31.70 10.08
C ASN A 514 30.92 -31.12 8.82
N SER A 515 29.76 -30.46 8.93
CA SER A 515 29.05 -29.94 7.75
C SER A 515 29.78 -28.74 7.16
N PRO A 516 30.08 -28.74 5.84
CA PRO A 516 30.58 -27.57 5.14
C PRO A 516 29.63 -26.37 5.28
N GLN A 517 28.32 -26.62 5.34
CA GLN A 517 27.32 -25.57 5.53
C GLN A 517 27.37 -24.99 6.95
N GLY A 518 27.55 -25.84 7.96
CA GLY A 518 27.77 -25.41 9.35
C GLY A 518 29.04 -24.53 9.47
N ARG A 519 30.13 -24.95 8.84
CA ARG A 519 31.37 -24.15 8.76
C ARG A 519 31.15 -22.81 8.06
N ASN A 520 30.40 -22.79 6.95
CA ASN A 520 30.07 -21.55 6.24
C ASN A 520 29.27 -20.57 7.10
N PHE A 521 28.32 -21.07 7.91
CA PHE A 521 27.59 -20.25 8.88
C PHE A 521 28.50 -19.76 10.01
N ALA A 522 29.43 -20.58 10.49
CA ALA A 522 30.39 -20.20 11.53
C ALA A 522 31.33 -19.10 11.06
N THR A 523 31.84 -19.22 9.82
CA THR A 523 32.68 -18.18 9.21
C THR A 523 31.91 -16.87 9.09
N ALA A 524 30.68 -16.91 8.59
CA ALA A 524 29.86 -15.70 8.50
C ALA A 524 29.48 -15.11 9.87
N PHE A 525 29.24 -15.96 10.87
CA PHE A 525 29.01 -15.53 12.25
C PHE A 525 30.24 -14.84 12.83
N SER A 526 31.43 -15.41 12.68
CA SER A 526 32.69 -14.81 13.18
C SER A 526 32.92 -13.40 12.64
N LYS A 527 32.58 -13.13 11.37
CA LYS A 527 32.73 -11.82 10.72
C LYS A 527 31.84 -10.73 11.31
N ARG A 528 30.82 -11.10 12.08
CA ARG A 528 29.95 -10.15 12.80
C ARG A 528 30.56 -9.71 14.13
N LEU A 529 31.53 -10.45 14.64
CA LEU A 529 32.11 -10.22 15.96
C LEU A 529 33.28 -9.24 15.88
N ARG A 530 33.55 -8.56 16.99
CA ARG A 530 34.73 -7.71 17.16
C ARG A 530 36.02 -8.52 17.10
N GLN A 531 36.79 -8.38 16.02
CA GLN A 531 37.99 -9.19 15.79
C GLN A 531 39.13 -8.90 16.79
N ASN A 532 39.24 -7.65 17.24
CA ASN A 532 40.41 -7.14 17.99
C ASN A 532 40.28 -7.28 19.51
N ASP A 533 39.16 -7.80 20.02
CA ASP A 533 38.90 -7.92 21.46
C ASP A 533 38.21 -9.25 21.76
N SER A 534 38.94 -10.19 22.39
CA SER A 534 38.44 -11.52 22.74
C SER A 534 37.20 -11.45 23.61
N GLN A 535 37.23 -10.63 24.66
CA GLN A 535 36.15 -10.60 25.64
C GLN A 535 34.90 -10.00 25.01
N ALA A 536 35.04 -8.89 24.28
CA ALA A 536 33.91 -8.30 23.58
C ALA A 536 33.35 -9.22 22.50
N ALA A 537 34.20 -9.97 21.77
CA ALA A 537 33.76 -10.97 20.80
C ALA A 537 32.94 -12.08 21.44
N ILE A 538 33.41 -12.64 22.57
CA ILE A 538 32.71 -13.70 23.31
C ILE A 538 31.35 -13.19 23.82
N MET A 539 31.31 -12.01 24.44
CA MET A 539 30.07 -11.41 24.93
C MET A 539 29.06 -11.18 23.80
N GLU A 540 29.52 -10.67 22.65
CA GLU A 540 28.68 -10.46 21.48
C GLU A 540 28.17 -11.79 20.89
N ALA A 541 29.02 -12.81 20.83
CA ALA A 541 28.65 -14.13 20.35
C ALA A 541 27.57 -14.78 21.23
N PHE A 542 27.69 -14.70 22.55
CA PHE A 542 26.68 -15.21 23.49
C PHE A 542 25.35 -14.47 23.36
N ARG A 543 25.39 -13.14 23.22
CA ARG A 543 24.17 -12.36 23.02
C ARG A 543 23.47 -12.74 21.72
N LEU A 544 24.22 -13.00 20.66
CA LEU A 544 23.67 -13.38 19.35
C LEU A 544 23.15 -14.83 19.34
N ALA A 545 23.88 -15.77 19.94
CA ALA A 545 23.55 -17.19 19.91
C ALA A 545 22.50 -17.60 20.95
N PHE A 546 22.59 -17.05 22.17
CA PHE A 546 21.81 -17.51 23.34
C PHE A 546 20.98 -16.40 24.00
N SER A 547 21.05 -15.17 23.50
CA SER A 547 20.32 -14.02 24.08
C SER A 547 20.64 -13.73 25.56
N ARG A 548 21.82 -14.14 26.03
CA ARG A 548 22.32 -13.86 27.40
C ARG A 548 23.81 -13.49 27.39
N GLN A 549 24.34 -13.12 28.56
CA GLN A 549 25.78 -12.96 28.75
C GLN A 549 26.45 -14.30 29.10
N PRO A 550 27.75 -14.49 28.76
CA PRO A 550 28.50 -15.64 29.22
C PRO A 550 28.67 -15.57 30.75
N ARG A 551 28.62 -16.71 31.41
CA ARG A 551 28.99 -16.85 32.83
C ARG A 551 30.50 -16.62 32.97
N PRO A 552 31.00 -16.20 34.15
CA PRO A 552 32.44 -15.97 34.35
C PRO A 552 33.31 -17.15 33.93
N ALA A 553 32.91 -18.39 34.26
CA ALA A 553 33.64 -19.60 33.87
C ALA A 553 33.63 -19.87 32.34
N GLU A 554 32.54 -19.51 31.64
CA GLU A 554 32.45 -19.62 30.18
C GLU A 554 33.36 -18.59 29.52
N LEU A 555 33.37 -17.35 30.03
CA LEU A 555 34.23 -16.28 29.53
C LEU A 555 35.71 -16.64 29.70
N THR A 556 36.12 -17.13 30.87
CA THR A 556 37.50 -17.59 31.10
C THR A 556 37.86 -18.73 30.16
N SER A 557 37.03 -19.77 30.07
CA SER A 557 37.31 -20.95 29.23
C SER A 557 37.44 -20.59 27.75
N LEU A 558 36.55 -19.74 27.23
CA LEU A 558 36.57 -19.33 25.83
C LEU A 558 37.70 -18.35 25.50
N THR A 559 38.10 -17.51 26.46
CA THR A 559 39.28 -16.65 26.29
C THR A 559 40.55 -17.49 26.14
N LEU A 560 40.74 -18.47 27.03
CA LEU A 560 41.85 -19.42 26.93
C LEU A 560 41.81 -20.23 25.63
N PHE A 561 40.63 -20.70 25.22
CA PHE A 561 40.44 -21.42 23.95
C PHE A 561 40.90 -20.57 22.75
N LEU A 562 40.44 -19.31 22.66
CA LEU A 562 40.81 -18.42 21.56
C LEU A 562 42.32 -18.17 21.50
N GLU A 563 42.96 -17.95 22.64
CA GLU A 563 44.41 -17.73 22.73
C GLU A 563 45.21 -18.94 22.26
N GLN A 564 44.83 -20.14 22.71
CA GLN A 564 45.48 -21.39 22.33
C GLN A 564 45.28 -21.70 20.85
N GLN A 565 44.06 -21.54 20.35
CA GLN A 565 43.71 -21.84 18.96
C GLN A 565 44.38 -20.87 17.98
N GLU A 566 44.43 -19.58 18.33
CA GLU A 566 45.16 -18.58 17.55
C GLU A 566 46.67 -18.88 17.50
N ALA A 567 47.26 -19.28 18.63
CA ALA A 567 48.66 -19.68 18.69
C ALA A 567 48.96 -20.90 17.79
N ALA A 568 48.07 -21.90 17.81
CA ALA A 568 48.17 -23.08 16.94
C ALA A 568 48.11 -22.69 15.44
N TYR A 569 47.18 -21.81 15.05
CA TYR A 569 47.07 -21.34 13.67
C TYR A 569 48.26 -20.49 13.21
N ARG A 570 48.89 -19.73 14.13
CA ARG A 570 50.14 -19.03 13.85
C ARG A 570 51.28 -20.00 13.57
N GLN A 571 51.40 -21.08 14.34
CA GLN A 571 52.40 -22.14 14.11
C GLN A 571 52.19 -22.84 12.75
N GLN A 572 50.92 -23.01 12.34
CA GLN A 572 50.55 -23.57 11.05
C GLN A 572 50.64 -22.58 9.87
N GLN A 573 51.12 -21.34 10.10
CA GLN A 573 51.24 -20.30 9.08
C GLN A 573 49.91 -19.98 8.35
N THR A 574 48.78 -20.04 9.07
CA THR A 574 47.48 -19.63 8.53
C THR A 574 47.45 -18.12 8.32
N SER A 575 46.87 -17.65 7.21
CA SER A 575 46.88 -16.23 6.81
C SER A 575 46.21 -15.29 7.82
N GLN A 576 45.11 -15.73 8.46
CA GLN A 576 44.35 -14.97 9.45
C GLN A 576 44.06 -15.86 10.67
N PRO A 577 45.06 -16.07 11.54
CA PRO A 577 44.95 -17.05 12.64
C PRO A 577 43.86 -16.67 13.64
N ARG A 578 43.65 -15.36 13.85
CA ARG A 578 42.60 -14.81 14.72
C ARG A 578 41.20 -15.11 14.19
N GLU A 579 40.96 -14.82 12.92
CA GLU A 579 39.66 -15.08 12.28
C GLU A 579 39.35 -16.57 12.29
N ALA A 580 40.34 -17.42 11.99
CA ALA A 580 40.20 -18.88 12.05
C ALA A 580 39.80 -19.38 13.45
N ALA A 581 40.45 -18.88 14.51
CA ALA A 581 40.10 -19.21 15.90
C ALA A 581 38.68 -18.76 16.28
N LEU A 582 38.26 -17.58 15.81
CA LEU A 582 36.89 -17.10 16.02
C LEU A 582 35.86 -17.94 15.24
N VAL A 583 36.19 -18.43 14.06
CA VAL A 583 35.33 -19.37 13.32
C VAL A 583 35.12 -20.64 14.12
N ASP A 584 36.18 -21.21 14.70
CA ASP A 584 36.09 -22.41 15.53
C ASP A 584 35.22 -22.16 16.77
N MET A 585 35.40 -21.03 17.44
CA MET A 585 34.55 -20.62 18.57
C MET A 585 33.07 -20.55 18.16
N CYS A 586 32.75 -19.84 17.06
CA CYS A 586 31.38 -19.74 16.54
C CYS A 586 30.78 -21.12 16.21
N GLN A 587 31.59 -22.03 15.67
CA GLN A 587 31.17 -23.40 15.38
C GLN A 587 30.88 -24.19 16.65
N THR A 588 31.73 -24.05 17.68
CA THR A 588 31.49 -24.64 19.01
C THR A 588 30.17 -24.14 19.60
N LEU A 589 29.92 -22.82 19.58
CA LEU A 589 28.68 -22.25 20.13
C LEU A 589 27.43 -22.79 19.42
N MET A 590 27.44 -22.90 18.09
CA MET A 590 26.33 -23.49 17.34
C MET A 590 26.16 -25.00 17.58
N SER A 591 27.20 -25.68 18.08
CA SER A 591 27.17 -27.10 18.42
C SER A 591 26.71 -27.36 19.87
N MET A 592 26.52 -26.32 20.68
CA MET A 592 26.07 -26.47 22.07
C MET A 592 24.59 -26.85 22.15
N ASN A 593 24.22 -27.61 23.19
CA ASN A 593 22.82 -27.96 23.45
C ASN A 593 21.93 -26.70 23.55
N GLU A 594 22.43 -25.66 24.21
CA GLU A 594 21.72 -24.38 24.36
C GLU A 594 21.37 -23.71 23.00
N PHE A 595 22.06 -24.07 21.91
CA PHE A 595 21.73 -23.57 20.58
C PHE A 595 20.51 -24.28 19.95
N VAL A 596 20.28 -25.53 20.34
CA VAL A 596 19.24 -26.40 19.76
C VAL A 596 18.11 -26.72 20.75
N TYR A 597 18.15 -26.19 21.97
CA TYR A 597 17.11 -26.32 22.98
C TYR A 597 16.65 -24.93 23.46
N ILE A 598 15.37 -24.82 23.80
CA ILE A 598 14.82 -23.69 24.55
C ILE A 598 14.75 -24.14 26.01
N GLU A 599 15.55 -23.48 26.86
CA GLU A 599 15.67 -23.72 28.30
C GLU A 599 15.03 -22.62 29.14
#